data_AF-A0A7T1MME1-F1
#
_entry.id   AF-A0A7T1MME1-F1
#
_cell.length_a   1.000
_cell.length_b   1.000
_cell.length_c   1.000
_cell.angle_alpha   90.00
_cell.angle_beta   90.00
_cell.angle_gamma   90.00
#
_symmetry.space_group_name_H-M   'P 1'
#
loop_
_entity.id
_entity.type
_entity.pdbx_description
1 polymer ?
#
loop_
_entity_poly.entity_id
_entity_poly.type
_entity_poly.pdbx_seq_one_letter_code
_entity_poly.pdbx_strand_id
1 'polypeptide(L)' 'MPFAIYTHDSWGVVKVASFTTLGEAQQVFSAVCCDPWYQQDGGVKGVELVQNAEDGASQRLDWFAFR' A
#
# COMPACT_ATOMS: atom_id res chain seq x y z
N MET A 1 0.26 -13.96 -4.88
CA MET A 1 -0.80 -12.93 -4.82
C MET A 1 -0.35 -11.73 -5.63
N PRO A 2 -1.02 -11.43 -6.75
CA PRO A 2 -0.58 -10.43 -7.72
C PRO A 2 -0.69 -8.99 -7.21
N PHE A 3 -1.44 -8.69 -6.15
CA PHE A 3 -1.55 -7.32 -5.63
C PHE A 3 -1.01 -7.25 -4.20
N ALA A 4 -0.32 -6.16 -3.87
CA ALA A 4 0.23 -5.92 -2.54
C ALA A 4 0.12 -4.44 -2.16
N ILE A 5 -0.10 -4.20 -0.87
CA ILE A 5 -0.08 -2.86 -0.28
C ILE A 5 1.17 -2.75 0.58
N TYR A 6 1.89 -1.65 0.42
CA TYR A 6 3.07 -1.33 1.22
C TYR A 6 2.92 0.02 1.91
N THR A 7 3.43 0.13 3.13
CA THR A 7 3.60 1.40 3.84
C THR A 7 5.05 1.84 3.76
N HIS A 8 5.25 3.14 3.64
CA HIS A 8 6.55 3.80 3.58
C HIS A 8 6.72 4.60 4.85
N ASP A 9 7.79 4.35 5.60
CA ASP A 9 8.16 5.10 6.79
C ASP A 9 9.62 5.56 6.71
N SER A 10 10.14 6.16 7.80
CA SER A 10 11.54 6.62 7.85
C SER A 10 12.58 5.49 7.87
N TRP A 11 12.15 4.24 8.06
CA TRP A 11 13.00 3.05 8.14
C TRP A 11 12.98 2.24 6.85
N GLY A 12 11.96 2.39 6.02
CA GLY A 12 11.89 1.82 4.69
C GLY A 12 10.47 1.51 4.22
N VAL A 13 10.34 0.43 3.46
CA VAL A 13 9.07 -0.02 2.87
C VAL A 13 8.67 -1.35 3.49
N VAL A 14 7.47 -1.43 4.04
CA VAL A 14 6.94 -2.62 4.71
C VAL A 14 5.67 -3.09 4.03
N LYS A 15 5.56 -4.39 3.74
CA LYS A 15 4.36 -4.99 3.18
C LYS A 15 3.29 -5.12 4.25
N VAL A 16 2.13 -4.51 4.02
CA VAL A 16 0.96 -4.57 4.93
C VAL A 16 0.10 -5.78 4.61
N ALA A 17 -0.21 -5.98 3.33
CA ALA A 17 -1.12 -7.03 2.89
C ALA A 17 -0.86 -7.43 1.42
N SER A 18 -1.38 -8.59 1.02
CA SER A 18 -1.48 -8.97 -0.38
C SER A 18 -2.81 -9.64 -0.69
N PHE A 19 -3.23 -9.50 -1.95
CA PHE A 19 -4.55 -9.88 -2.41
C PHE A 19 -4.48 -10.62 -3.74
N THR A 20 -5.49 -11.44 -3.98
CA THR A 20 -5.65 -12.15 -5.25
C THR A 20 -6.30 -11.26 -6.31
N THR A 21 -7.22 -10.39 -5.90
CA THR A 21 -7.98 -9.52 -6.81
C THR A 21 -7.62 -8.05 -6.62
N LEU A 22 -7.69 -7.27 -7.70
CA LEU A 22 -7.45 -5.82 -7.65
C LEU A 22 -8.51 -5.09 -6.83
N GLY A 23 -9.78 -5.49 -6.96
CA GLY A 23 -10.89 -4.84 -6.27
C GLY A 23 -10.77 -4.91 -4.75
N GLU A 24 -10.41 -6.07 -4.19
CA GLU A 24 -10.14 -6.20 -2.74
C GLU A 24 -8.95 -5.32 -2.33
N ALA A 25 -7.88 -5.31 -3.12
CA ALA A 25 -6.70 -4.51 -2.83
C ALA A 25 -7.02 -3.01 -2.83
N GLN A 26 -7.85 -2.53 -3.77
CA GLN A 26 -8.29 -1.14 -3.83
C GLN A 26 -9.18 -0.77 -2.65
N GLN A 27 -10.11 -1.64 -2.25
CA GLN A 27 -10.96 -1.40 -1.08
C GLN A 27 -10.15 -1.25 0.20
N VAL A 28 -9.19 -2.16 0.43
CA VAL A 28 -8.31 -2.07 1.60
C VAL A 28 -7.37 -0.87 1.50
N PHE A 29 -6.83 -0.59 0.32
CA PHE A 29 -5.99 0.60 0.11
C PHE A 29 -6.73 1.88 0.49
N SER A 30 -7.97 2.07 0.00
CA SER A 30 -8.80 3.21 0.38
C SER A 30 -9.09 3.26 1.88
N ALA A 31 -9.35 2.11 2.51
CA ALA A 31 -9.57 2.04 3.95
C ALA A 31 -8.33 2.49 4.74
N VAL A 32 -7.13 2.02 4.36
CA VAL A 32 -5.87 2.42 5.00
C VAL A 32 -5.58 3.91 4.81
N CYS A 33 -5.85 4.47 3.62
CA CYS A 33 -5.65 5.90 3.36
C CYS A 33 -6.56 6.79 4.25
N CYS A 34 -7.73 6.29 4.61
CA CYS A 34 -8.71 6.98 5.46
C CYS A 34 -8.61 6.59 6.94
N ASP A 35 -7.70 5.69 7.32
CA ASP A 35 -7.58 5.22 8.70
C ASP A 35 -6.95 6.31 9.59
N PRO A 36 -7.65 6.77 10.64
CA PRO A 36 -7.14 7.81 11.54
C PRO A 36 -5.82 7.44 12.21
N TRP A 37 -5.55 6.16 12.44
CA TRP A 37 -4.30 5.72 13.06
C TRP A 37 -3.11 6.06 12.17
N TYR A 38 -3.18 5.72 10.88
CA TYR A 38 -2.11 6.05 9.92
C TYR A 38 -1.97 7.55 9.69
N GLN A 39 -3.08 8.29 9.69
CA GLN A 39 -3.05 9.75 9.53
C GLN A 39 -2.45 10.48 10.73
N GLN A 40 -2.55 9.91 11.94
CA GLN A 40 -2.09 10.56 13.19
C GLN A 40 -0.74 10.04 13.69
N ASP A 41 -0.34 8.81 13.31
CA ASP A 41 0.93 8.20 13.72
C ASP A 41 2.14 9.08 13.33
N GLY A 42 2.11 9.67 12.14
CA GLY A 42 3.16 10.55 11.63
C GLY A 42 4.50 9.85 11.32
N GLY A 43 4.64 8.56 11.66
CA GLY A 43 5.77 7.71 11.30
C GLY A 43 5.64 7.21 9.86
N VAL A 44 4.44 6.79 9.48
CA VAL A 44 4.12 6.40 8.09
C VAL A 44 3.96 7.64 7.21
N LYS A 45 4.73 7.71 6.12
CA LYS A 45 4.77 8.81 5.15
C LYS A 45 3.88 8.56 3.94
N GLY A 46 3.60 7.30 3.62
CA GLY A 46 2.66 6.99 2.56
C GLY A 46 2.39 5.51 2.39
N VAL A 47 1.49 5.20 1.48
CA VAL A 47 1.03 3.86 1.13
C VAL A 47 1.06 3.71 -0.37
N GLU A 48 1.57 2.60 -0.88
CA GLU A 48 1.45 2.24 -2.28
C GLU A 48 0.66 0.95 -2.47
N LEU A 49 -0.12 0.92 -3.55
CA LEU A 49 -0.72 -0.30 -4.10
C LEU A 49 0.11 -0.72 -5.30
N VAL A 50 0.53 -1.98 -5.32
CA VAL A 50 1.44 -2.53 -6.31
C VAL A 50 0.86 -3.80 -6.92
N GLN A 51 1.00 -3.96 -8.23
CA GLN A 51 0.84 -5.23 -8.93
C GLN A 51 2.21 -5.91 -9.07
N ASN A 52 2.37 -7.04 -8.41
CA ASN A 52 3.54 -7.89 -8.53
C ASN A 52 3.48 -8.63 -9.88
N ALA A 53 4.56 -8.53 -10.66
CA ALA A 53 4.77 -9.37 -11.82
C ALA A 53 5.42 -10.70 -11.37
N GLU A 54 5.02 -11.82 -11.96
CA GLU A 54 5.60 -13.13 -11.63
C GLU A 54 7.06 -13.26 -12.10
N ASP A 55 7.43 -12.58 -13.19
CA ASP A 55 8.77 -12.67 -13.81
C ASP A 55 9.38 -11.29 -14.16
N GLY A 56 8.93 -10.21 -13.52
CA GLY A 56 9.30 -8.85 -13.93
C GLY A 56 9.27 -7.80 -12.83
N ALA A 57 9.45 -6.54 -13.23
CA ALA A 57 9.34 -5.41 -12.30
C ALA A 57 7.89 -5.26 -11.84
N SER A 58 7.70 -5.11 -10.53
CA SER A 58 6.38 -4.81 -9.97
C SER A 58 5.95 -3.41 -10.40
N GLN A 59 4.66 -3.26 -10.74
CA GLN A 59 4.09 -2.00 -11.19
C GLN A 59 3.32 -1.33 -10.05
N ARG A 60 3.65 -0.07 -9.74
CA ARG A 60 2.83 0.73 -8.83
C ARG A 60 1.53 1.13 -9.53
N LEU A 61 0.41 0.78 -8.91
CA LEU A 61 -0.92 1.12 -9.39
C LEU A 61 -1.45 2.40 -8.75
N ASP A 62 -1.14 2.61 -7.47
CA ASP A 62 -1.61 3.79 -6.72
C ASP A 62 -0.63 4.21 -5.62
N TRP A 63 -0.71 5.47 -5.20
CA TRP A 63 0.10 6.08 -4.16
C TRP A 63 -0.68 7.12 -3.37
N PHE A 64 -0.59 7.02 -2.05
CA PHE A 64 -1.13 8.00 -1.12
C PHE A 64 -0.05 8.46 -0.15
N ALA A 65 0.13 9.78 -0.02
CA ALA A 65 1.02 10.36 0.97
C ALA A 65 0.21 10.88 2.17
N PHE A 66 0.59 10.49 3.37
CA PHE A 66 0.07 11.08 4.60
C PHE A 66 0.72 12.46 4.81
N ARG A 67 -0.05 13.40 5.37
CA ARG A 67 0.40 14.78 5.61
C ARG A 67 1.14 14.93 6.92
#